data_AF-A0A6M8BA28-F1
#
_entry.id   AF-A0A6M8BA28-F1
#
_cell.length_a   1.000
_cell.length_b   1.000
_cell.length_c   1.000
_cell.angle_alpha   90.00
_cell.angle_beta   90.00
_cell.angle_gamma   90.00
#
_symmetry.space_group_name_H-M   'P 1'
#
loop_
_entity.id
_entity.type
_entity.pdbx_description
1 polymer ?
#
loop_
_entity_poly.entity_id
_entity_poly.type
_entity_poly.pdbx_seq_one_letter_code
_entity_poly.pdbx_strand_id
1 'polypeptide(L)'
;MTAIDPLSCTPAHLTNPAITPGTLAQIAQHRPDLRAHVRQHPACPPDLAAWIDQQAYQQPHYQSAPAQYGTAQPQVSAALGGAAITRASSNWSTIVLIAIPVIGLLAIIASFLPAVSTTFGSQSKTANFWDYDNKSYDVQILCASLLAISAGICAFFVRQFPVVLGGGVATVVGGIWNGISWLNANSEISDAQKTIKQAKTSYGSLGGSFEVSRGVGMYLLLIAALLLLACGAAMIVAGLRLRPGAGIAKAASGYGGHPGAHMPTGPQTEPGVQPSPYQQQDPNYQ
;
A
#
# COMPACT_ATOMS: atom_id res chain seq x y z
N MET A 1 16.75 -8.84 -42.46
CA MET A 1 16.67 -9.44 -41.11
C MET A 1 16.30 -8.32 -40.15
N THR A 2 15.01 -8.09 -39.94
CA THR A 2 14.52 -7.07 -39.01
C THR A 2 14.65 -7.61 -37.59
N ALA A 3 15.51 -6.99 -36.79
CA ALA A 3 15.66 -7.28 -35.38
C ALA A 3 14.30 -7.07 -34.69
N ILE A 4 13.71 -8.15 -34.17
CA ILE A 4 12.50 -8.06 -33.36
C ILE A 4 12.92 -7.44 -32.03
N ASP A 5 12.38 -6.27 -31.70
CA ASP A 5 12.61 -5.66 -30.39
C ASP A 5 11.93 -6.52 -29.31
N PRO A 6 12.71 -7.13 -28.38
CA PRO A 6 12.20 -8.10 -27.40
C PRO A 6 11.17 -7.48 -26.44
N LEU A 7 11.14 -6.16 -26.28
CA LEU A 7 10.18 -5.47 -25.41
C LEU A 7 8.81 -5.25 -26.06
N SER A 8 8.76 -5.22 -27.39
CA SER A 8 7.54 -5.07 -28.19
C SER A 8 6.89 -6.40 -28.59
N CYS A 9 7.51 -7.52 -28.23
CA CYS A 9 7.06 -8.85 -28.63
C CYS A 9 5.73 -9.22 -27.93
N THR A 10 4.75 -9.68 -28.72
CA THR A 10 3.43 -10.13 -28.24
C THR A 10 3.32 -11.64 -28.46
N PRO A 11 2.38 -12.35 -27.80
CA PRO A 11 2.16 -13.78 -28.05
C PRO A 11 1.91 -14.11 -29.53
N ALA A 12 1.35 -13.17 -30.29
CA ALA A 12 1.12 -13.31 -31.74
C ALA A 12 2.41 -13.26 -32.58
N HIS A 13 3.50 -12.69 -32.06
CA HIS A 13 4.80 -12.76 -32.73
C HIS A 13 5.44 -14.14 -32.55
N LEU A 14 5.18 -14.83 -31.42
CA LEU A 14 5.67 -16.17 -31.12
C LEU A 14 4.97 -17.30 -31.90
N THR A 15 4.00 -16.99 -32.76
CA THR A 15 3.40 -17.98 -33.67
C THR A 15 4.18 -18.11 -34.98
N ASN A 16 5.17 -17.24 -35.23
CA ASN A 16 6.00 -17.30 -36.42
C ASN A 16 7.08 -18.39 -36.29
N PRO A 17 7.01 -19.49 -37.08
CA PRO A 17 7.94 -20.60 -36.96
C PRO A 17 9.37 -20.26 -37.40
N ALA A 18 9.60 -19.12 -38.06
CA ALA A 18 10.91 -18.70 -38.56
C ALA A 18 11.75 -17.88 -37.54
N ILE A 19 11.30 -17.74 -36.29
CA ILE A 19 12.07 -17.05 -35.24
C ILE A 19 13.32 -17.86 -34.89
N THR A 20 14.47 -17.17 -34.82
CA THR A 20 15.73 -17.82 -34.50
C THR A 20 15.82 -18.18 -33.01
N PRO A 21 16.53 -19.27 -32.65
CA PRO A 21 16.72 -19.68 -31.26
C PRO A 21 17.31 -18.60 -30.35
N GLY A 22 18.22 -17.77 -30.88
CA GLY A 22 18.82 -16.65 -30.14
C GLY A 22 17.82 -15.56 -29.78
N THR A 23 16.85 -15.28 -30.65
CA THR A 23 15.77 -14.32 -30.37
C THR A 23 14.78 -14.87 -29.35
N LEU A 24 14.49 -16.18 -29.34
CA LEU A 24 13.67 -16.83 -28.31
C LEU A 24 14.31 -16.73 -26.92
N ALA A 25 15.63 -16.89 -26.82
CA ALA A 25 16.36 -16.73 -25.56
C ALA A 25 16.28 -15.30 -25.02
N GLN A 26 16.45 -14.29 -25.88
CA GLN A 26 16.30 -12.89 -25.48
C GLN A 26 14.87 -12.56 -25.03
N ILE A 27 13.86 -13.07 -25.74
CA ILE A 27 12.45 -12.90 -25.35
C ILE A 27 12.21 -13.56 -23.97
N ALA A 28 12.69 -14.78 -23.74
CA ALA A 28 12.52 -15.47 -22.47
C ALA A 28 13.24 -14.77 -21.29
N GLN A 29 14.37 -14.10 -21.55
CA GLN A 29 15.09 -13.31 -20.54
C GLN A 29 14.36 -12.01 -20.18
N HIS A 30 13.88 -11.26 -21.17
CA HIS A 30 13.27 -9.94 -20.95
C HIS A 30 11.76 -9.98 -20.64
N ARG A 31 11.06 -11.07 -21.03
CA ARG A 31 9.61 -11.22 -20.89
C ARG A 31 9.26 -12.54 -20.18
N PRO A 32 9.26 -12.57 -18.83
CA PRO A 32 8.97 -13.78 -18.07
C PRO A 32 7.55 -14.32 -18.33
N ASP A 33 6.62 -13.45 -18.72
CA ASP A 33 5.23 -13.76 -19.09
C ASP A 33 5.12 -14.61 -20.36
N LEU A 34 6.10 -14.53 -21.25
CA LEU A 34 6.10 -15.26 -22.53
C LEU A 34 6.85 -16.59 -22.47
N ARG A 35 7.49 -16.94 -21.34
CA ARG A 35 8.30 -18.16 -21.20
C ARG A 35 7.52 -19.44 -21.47
N ALA A 36 6.27 -19.52 -21.01
CA ALA A 36 5.40 -20.67 -21.29
C ALA A 36 5.10 -20.84 -22.79
N HIS A 37 4.98 -19.74 -23.53
CA HIS A 37 4.77 -19.73 -24.97
C HIS A 37 6.06 -20.05 -25.73
N VAL A 38 7.21 -19.55 -25.27
CA VAL A 38 8.54 -19.91 -25.81
C VAL A 38 8.82 -21.40 -25.61
N ARG A 39 8.41 -21.98 -24.47
CA ARG A 39 8.56 -23.41 -24.18
C ARG A 39 7.80 -24.31 -25.16
N GLN A 40 6.70 -23.82 -25.70
CA GLN A 40 5.85 -24.51 -26.68
C GLN A 40 6.27 -24.23 -28.14
N HIS A 41 7.28 -23.39 -28.37
CA HIS A 41 7.71 -23.03 -29.72
C HIS A 41 8.48 -24.18 -30.40
N PRO A 42 8.20 -24.52 -31.68
CA PRO A 42 8.84 -25.65 -32.36
C PRO A 42 10.35 -25.48 -32.56
N ALA A 43 10.85 -24.25 -32.60
CA ALA A 43 12.28 -23.93 -32.71
C ALA A 43 12.97 -23.69 -31.35
N CYS A 44 12.35 -24.10 -30.23
CA CYS A 44 12.92 -23.91 -28.89
C CYS A 44 14.08 -24.89 -28.64
N PRO A 45 15.31 -24.41 -28.38
CA PRO A 45 16.43 -25.29 -28.07
C PRO A 45 16.26 -25.96 -26.70
N PRO A 46 16.74 -27.21 -26.53
CA PRO A 46 16.54 -27.99 -25.30
C PRO A 46 17.17 -27.34 -24.06
N ASP A 47 18.28 -26.63 -24.21
CA ASP A 47 18.94 -25.92 -23.11
C ASP A 47 18.11 -24.74 -22.60
N LEU A 48 17.40 -24.04 -23.51
CA LEU A 48 16.51 -22.94 -23.14
C LEU A 48 15.26 -23.45 -22.43
N ALA A 49 14.73 -24.60 -22.87
CA ALA A 49 13.63 -25.27 -22.20
C ALA A 49 13.99 -25.65 -20.76
N ALA A 50 15.16 -26.25 -20.53
CA ALA A 50 15.64 -26.60 -19.20
C ALA A 50 15.83 -25.35 -18.30
N TRP A 51 16.36 -24.26 -18.85
CA TRP A 51 16.49 -23.00 -18.13
C TRP A 51 15.14 -22.38 -17.76
N ILE A 52 14.14 -22.41 -18.67
CA ILE A 52 12.78 -21.96 -18.39
C ILE A 52 12.15 -22.79 -17.27
N ASP A 53 12.31 -24.11 -17.31
CA ASP A 53 11.77 -25.03 -16.32
C ASP A 53 12.39 -24.77 -14.93
N GLN A 54 13.72 -24.55 -14.84
CA GLN A 54 14.39 -24.15 -13.59
C GLN A 54 13.92 -22.80 -13.04
N GLN A 55 13.62 -21.85 -13.92
CA GLN A 55 13.10 -20.54 -13.53
C GLN A 55 11.67 -20.61 -13.00
N ALA A 56 10.86 -21.56 -13.47
CA ALA A 56 9.50 -21.77 -12.98
C ALA A 56 9.49 -22.22 -11.50
N TYR A 57 10.48 -23.00 -11.06
CA TYR A 57 10.63 -23.42 -9.66
C TYR A 57 11.03 -22.28 -8.70
N GLN A 58 11.57 -21.17 -9.21
CA GLN A 58 11.99 -20.01 -8.40
C GLN A 58 10.89 -18.94 -8.27
N GLN A 59 9.79 -19.04 -9.02
CA GLN A 59 8.65 -18.15 -8.87
C GLN A 59 7.62 -18.76 -7.90
N PRO A 60 7.10 -18.01 -6.90
CA PRO A 60 5.96 -18.46 -6.11
C PRO A 60 4.78 -18.77 -7.03
N HIS A 61 4.35 -20.03 -7.03
CA HIS A 61 3.34 -20.56 -7.94
C HIS A 61 1.99 -19.84 -7.75
N TYR A 62 1.62 -18.97 -8.69
CA TYR A 62 0.20 -18.73 -8.99
C TYR A 62 -0.23 -19.82 -9.97
N GLN A 63 -0.99 -20.78 -9.45
CA GLN A 63 -1.46 -21.95 -10.16
C GLN A 63 -2.54 -21.55 -11.18
N SER A 64 -2.14 -21.23 -12.41
CA SER A 64 -3.06 -21.11 -13.55
C SER A 64 -3.42 -22.51 -14.05
N ALA A 65 -4.68 -22.88 -13.90
CA ALA A 65 -5.25 -24.13 -14.39
C ALA A 65 -5.03 -24.32 -15.91
N PRO A 66 -4.87 -25.56 -16.41
CA PRO A 66 -4.59 -25.83 -17.81
C PRO A 66 -5.80 -25.46 -18.69
N ALA A 67 -5.59 -24.52 -19.63
CA ALA A 67 -6.57 -24.18 -20.64
C ALA A 67 -6.66 -25.32 -21.67
N GLN A 68 -7.69 -26.14 -21.55
CA GLN A 68 -8.03 -27.19 -22.50
C GLN A 68 -8.80 -26.57 -23.68
N TYR A 69 -8.21 -26.66 -24.87
CA TYR A 69 -8.73 -26.08 -26.11
C TYR A 69 -9.98 -26.85 -26.58
N GLY A 70 -11.12 -26.16 -26.65
CA GLY A 70 -12.38 -26.67 -27.19
C GLY A 70 -13.12 -25.54 -27.90
N THR A 71 -13.50 -25.79 -29.14
CA THR A 71 -14.06 -24.88 -30.15
C THR A 71 -15.43 -24.29 -29.80
N ALA A 72 -15.65 -23.03 -30.22
CA ALA A 72 -16.91 -22.36 -30.64
C ALA A 72 -17.38 -21.10 -29.86
N GLN A 73 -17.12 -19.94 -30.48
CA GLN A 73 -17.99 -18.75 -30.69
C GLN A 73 -18.42 -17.80 -29.53
N PRO A 74 -18.73 -16.52 -29.86
CA PRO A 74 -18.42 -15.37 -29.04
C PRO A 74 -19.66 -14.84 -28.28
N GLN A 75 -19.56 -14.71 -26.96
CA GLN A 75 -20.50 -13.90 -26.20
C GLN A 75 -19.99 -12.48 -26.08
N VAL A 76 -20.56 -11.66 -26.95
CA VAL A 76 -20.58 -10.21 -26.98
C VAL A 76 -20.85 -9.66 -25.57
N SER A 77 -19.80 -9.27 -24.84
CA SER A 77 -19.91 -8.25 -23.80
C SER A 77 -19.41 -6.95 -24.40
N ALA A 78 -20.40 -6.17 -24.84
CA ALA A 78 -20.35 -4.81 -25.38
C ALA A 78 -19.02 -4.05 -25.22
N ALA A 79 -18.32 -3.94 -26.36
CA ALA A 79 -17.46 -2.81 -26.62
C ALA A 79 -18.33 -1.56 -26.74
N LEU A 80 -18.35 -0.72 -25.69
CA LEU A 80 -18.52 0.72 -25.84
C LEU A 80 -17.20 1.37 -25.43
N GLY A 81 -16.42 1.77 -26.43
CA GLY A 81 -15.36 2.78 -26.27
C GLY A 81 -14.29 2.51 -25.22
N GLY A 82 -13.83 1.26 -25.10
CA GLY A 82 -12.65 0.94 -24.30
C GLY A 82 -11.39 1.40 -25.03
N ALA A 83 -11.09 2.70 -25.00
CA ALA A 83 -9.71 3.13 -25.13
C ALA A 83 -8.90 2.22 -24.20
N ALA A 84 -7.89 1.55 -24.76
CA ALA A 84 -6.96 0.76 -23.98
C ALA A 84 -6.32 1.71 -22.96
N ILE A 85 -6.93 1.82 -21.78
CA ILE A 85 -6.26 2.36 -20.61
C ILE A 85 -5.20 1.29 -20.33
N THR A 86 -4.03 1.46 -20.94
CA THR A 86 -2.78 1.01 -20.35
C THR A 86 -2.87 1.40 -18.89
N ARG A 87 -3.21 0.44 -18.01
CA ARG A 87 -3.05 0.63 -16.58
C ARG A 87 -1.55 0.81 -16.39
N ALA A 88 -1.12 2.06 -16.36
CA ALA A 88 0.11 2.43 -15.69
C ALA A 88 0.08 1.68 -14.35
N SER A 89 1.13 0.92 -14.05
CA SER A 89 1.30 0.35 -12.72
C SER A 89 1.19 1.52 -11.74
N SER A 90 0.06 1.58 -11.03
CA SER A 90 -0.26 2.75 -10.24
C SER A 90 0.59 2.69 -8.98
N ASN A 91 1.74 3.34 -9.01
CA ASN A 91 2.67 3.47 -7.88
C ASN A 91 2.15 4.45 -6.81
N TRP A 92 0.88 4.86 -6.91
CA TRP A 92 0.23 5.83 -6.04
C TRP A 92 0.35 5.46 -4.56
N SER A 93 0.28 4.17 -4.22
CA SER A 93 0.42 3.68 -2.84
C SER A 93 1.82 3.94 -2.29
N THR A 94 2.87 3.70 -3.10
CA THR A 94 4.25 4.02 -2.71
C THR A 94 4.44 5.53 -2.52
N ILE A 95 3.84 6.35 -3.39
CA ILE A 95 3.89 7.81 -3.26
C ILE A 95 3.22 8.25 -1.96
N VAL A 96 2.04 7.72 -1.63
CA VAL A 96 1.32 8.03 -0.38
C VAL A 96 2.12 7.64 0.86
N LEU A 97 2.75 6.47 0.86
CA LEU A 97 3.57 6.00 1.98
C LEU A 97 4.77 6.93 2.26
N ILE A 98 5.38 7.48 1.21
CA ILE A 98 6.49 8.44 1.33
C ILE A 98 5.98 9.85 1.67
N ALA A 99 4.83 10.24 1.13
CA ALA A 99 4.27 11.58 1.36
C ALA A 99 3.93 11.80 2.84
N ILE A 100 3.41 10.81 3.54
CA ILE A 100 2.97 10.94 4.94
C ILE A 100 4.08 11.44 5.89
N PRO A 101 5.28 10.82 5.96
CA PRO A 101 6.34 11.34 6.83
C PRO A 101 6.83 12.72 6.39
N VAL A 102 6.84 13.02 5.09
CA VAL A 102 7.20 14.35 4.58
C VAL A 102 6.17 15.40 5.02
N ILE A 103 4.88 15.09 4.95
CA ILE A 103 3.80 15.98 5.38
C ILE A 103 3.79 16.13 6.90
N GLY A 104 4.07 15.06 7.65
CA GLY A 104 4.24 15.13 9.11
C GLY A 104 5.42 16.03 9.50
N LEU A 105 6.55 15.94 8.79
CA LEU A 105 7.67 16.84 8.99
C LEU A 105 7.31 18.29 8.62
N LEU A 106 6.55 18.50 7.54
CA LEU A 106 6.04 19.82 7.16
C LEU A 106 5.17 20.42 8.26
N ALA A 107 4.31 19.64 8.92
CA ALA A 107 3.50 20.11 10.04
C ALA A 107 4.36 20.53 11.25
N ILE A 108 5.43 19.79 11.54
CA ILE A 108 6.41 20.18 12.58
C ILE A 108 7.08 21.49 12.20
N ILE A 109 7.59 21.62 10.98
CA ILE A 109 8.23 22.86 10.51
C ILE A 109 7.24 24.03 10.59
N ALA A 110 6.00 23.83 10.17
CA ALA A 110 4.95 24.86 10.25
C ALA A 110 4.69 25.37 11.68
N SER A 111 4.90 24.54 12.71
CA SER A 111 4.76 24.96 14.11
C SER A 111 5.80 26.00 14.55
N PHE A 112 6.99 25.99 13.93
CA PHE A 112 8.06 26.95 14.21
C PHE A 112 7.97 28.22 13.36
N LEU A 113 7.18 28.19 12.29
CA LEU A 113 6.94 29.38 11.47
C LEU A 113 5.98 30.35 12.16
N PRO A 114 5.99 31.64 11.76
CA PRO A 114 5.04 32.63 12.27
C PRO A 114 3.60 32.14 12.13
N ALA A 115 2.90 32.01 13.25
CA ALA A 115 1.50 31.64 13.31
C ALA A 115 0.60 32.88 13.34
N VAL A 116 1.03 33.89 14.09
CA VAL A 116 0.37 35.19 14.18
C VAL A 116 1.40 36.29 13.99
N SER A 117 1.00 37.34 13.28
CA SER A 117 1.75 38.59 13.18
C SER A 117 0.89 39.72 13.71
N THR A 118 1.49 40.57 14.53
CA THR A 118 0.85 41.74 15.12
C THR A 118 1.64 42.97 14.70
N THR A 119 0.96 43.96 14.14
CA THR A 119 1.57 45.19 13.64
C THR A 119 0.99 46.39 14.37
N PHE A 120 1.87 47.22 14.93
CA PHE A 120 1.55 48.40 15.72
C PHE A 120 2.44 49.55 15.24
N GLY A 121 1.87 50.49 14.48
CA GLY A 121 2.64 51.57 13.88
C GLY A 121 3.73 51.03 12.94
N SER A 122 5.00 51.31 13.24
CA SER A 122 6.16 50.80 12.47
C SER A 122 6.76 49.50 13.02
N GLN A 123 6.24 48.97 14.13
CA GLN A 123 6.76 47.74 14.73
C GLN A 123 5.87 46.56 14.37
N SER A 124 6.51 45.46 13.96
CA SER A 124 5.86 44.17 13.74
C SER A 124 6.47 43.14 14.68
N LYS A 125 5.60 42.38 15.36
CA LYS A 125 5.98 41.23 16.19
C LYS A 125 5.26 40.00 15.68
N THR A 126 6.03 38.97 15.39
CA THR A 126 5.54 37.65 15.00
C THR A 126 5.73 36.68 16.15
N ALA A 127 4.76 35.80 16.35
CA ALA A 127 4.84 34.68 17.28
C ALA A 127 4.54 33.37 16.54
N ASN A 128 5.24 32.31 16.90
CA ASN A 128 4.94 30.96 16.43
C ASN A 128 4.05 30.23 17.46
N PHE A 129 3.81 28.93 17.26
CA PHE A 129 2.94 28.16 18.16
C PHE A 129 3.58 27.87 19.53
N TRP A 130 4.90 28.02 19.64
CA TRP A 130 5.69 27.75 20.86
C TRP A 130 5.80 28.96 21.79
N ASP A 131 5.54 30.17 21.29
CA ASP A 131 5.64 31.42 22.06
C ASP A 131 4.43 31.65 23.02
N TYR A 132 3.47 30.72 23.08
CA TYR A 132 2.25 30.85 23.88
C TYR A 132 2.33 30.04 25.19
N ASP A 133 2.58 30.73 26.32
CA ASP A 133 2.83 30.13 27.64
C ASP A 133 1.72 29.22 28.20
N ASN A 134 0.47 29.39 27.77
CA ASN A 134 -0.69 28.76 28.42
C ASN A 134 -1.38 27.68 27.58
N LYS A 135 -0.87 27.33 26.39
CA LYS A 135 -1.60 26.47 25.45
C LYS A 135 -0.72 25.40 24.84
N SER A 136 -1.09 24.14 25.08
CA SER A 136 -0.36 22.96 24.61
C SER A 136 -0.53 22.69 23.10
N TYR A 137 -0.77 23.69 22.26
CA TYR A 137 -0.95 23.51 20.81
C TYR A 137 0.31 22.96 20.15
N ASP A 138 1.46 23.49 20.58
CA ASP A 138 2.79 23.09 20.19
C ASP A 138 3.03 21.58 20.41
N VAL A 139 2.83 21.09 21.63
CA VAL A 139 3.05 19.69 21.99
C VAL A 139 2.04 18.79 21.28
N GLN A 140 0.80 19.25 21.13
CA GLN A 140 -0.24 18.54 20.39
C GLN A 140 0.14 18.35 18.91
N ILE A 141 0.56 19.42 18.24
CA ILE A 141 1.00 19.38 16.84
C ILE A 141 2.21 18.46 16.70
N LEU A 142 3.18 18.53 17.63
CA LEU A 142 4.35 17.68 17.64
C LEU A 142 3.97 16.20 17.77
N CYS A 143 3.18 15.84 18.79
CA CYS A 143 2.76 14.46 19.04
C CYS A 143 1.96 13.88 17.87
N ALA A 144 0.99 14.63 17.34
CA ALA A 144 0.18 14.22 16.20
C ALA A 144 1.02 14.00 14.94
N SER A 145 2.00 14.87 14.70
CA SER A 145 2.89 14.78 13.54
C SER A 145 3.89 13.64 13.65
N LEU A 146 4.46 13.40 14.85
CA LEU A 146 5.32 12.24 15.10
C LEU A 146 4.56 10.92 14.96
N LEU A 147 3.30 10.89 15.38
CA LEU A 147 2.42 9.75 15.19
C LEU A 147 2.16 9.48 13.70
N ALA A 148 1.92 10.51 12.89
CA ALA A 148 1.80 10.37 11.44
C ALA A 148 3.10 9.89 10.78
N ILE A 149 4.26 10.45 11.17
CA ILE A 149 5.57 10.06 10.65
C ILE A 149 5.85 8.58 10.97
N SER A 150 5.70 8.18 12.23
CA SER A 150 5.93 6.79 12.64
C SER A 150 4.98 5.82 11.93
N ALA A 151 3.71 6.19 11.76
CA ALA A 151 2.75 5.41 11.00
C ALA A 151 3.17 5.23 9.52
N GLY A 152 3.58 6.31 8.85
CA GLY A 152 4.05 6.26 7.46
C GLY A 152 5.30 5.40 7.29
N ILE A 153 6.28 5.55 8.17
CA ILE A 153 7.53 4.76 8.15
C ILE A 153 7.23 3.27 8.38
N CYS A 154 6.47 2.93 9.41
CA CYS A 154 6.11 1.54 9.72
C CYS A 154 5.35 0.88 8.55
N ALA A 155 4.40 1.60 7.95
CA ALA A 155 3.64 1.10 6.80
C ALA A 155 4.52 0.91 5.55
N PHE A 156 5.55 1.74 5.36
CA PHE A 156 6.49 1.64 4.24
C PHE A 156 7.38 0.40 4.32
N PHE A 157 7.90 0.06 5.51
CA PHE A 157 8.80 -1.09 5.66
C PHE A 157 8.07 -2.43 5.78
N VAL A 158 6.99 -2.49 6.57
CA VAL A 158 6.34 -3.78 6.86
C VAL A 158 5.39 -4.19 5.73
N ARG A 159 4.67 -3.24 5.11
CA ARG A 159 3.75 -3.44 3.97
C ARG A 159 2.73 -4.59 4.16
N GLN A 160 2.39 -4.93 5.41
CA GLN A 160 1.38 -5.94 5.74
C GLN A 160 0.02 -5.29 5.99
N PHE A 161 -1.06 -6.02 5.69
CA PHE A 161 -2.45 -5.59 5.87
C PHE A 161 -2.72 -4.83 7.19
N PRO A 162 -2.45 -5.40 8.38
CA PRO A 162 -2.81 -4.73 9.64
C PRO A 162 -1.98 -3.45 9.88
N VAL A 163 -0.73 -3.42 9.42
CA VAL A 163 0.17 -2.28 9.63
C VAL A 163 -0.17 -1.13 8.69
N VAL A 164 -0.49 -1.42 7.42
CA VAL A 164 -0.90 -0.38 6.46
C VAL A 164 -2.27 0.19 6.84
N LEU A 165 -3.21 -0.65 7.27
CA LEU A 165 -4.52 -0.20 7.73
C LEU A 165 -4.41 0.63 9.03
N GLY A 166 -3.69 0.10 10.03
CA GLY A 166 -3.47 0.78 11.30
C GLY A 166 -2.68 2.09 11.15
N GLY A 167 -1.67 2.10 10.29
CA GLY A 167 -0.92 3.30 9.94
C GLY A 167 -1.79 4.35 9.25
N GLY A 168 -2.71 3.93 8.39
CA GLY A 168 -3.66 4.83 7.75
C GLY A 168 -4.60 5.49 8.76
N VAL A 169 -5.15 4.71 9.70
CA VAL A 169 -5.99 5.23 10.80
C VAL A 169 -5.22 6.20 11.69
N ALA A 170 -4.00 5.83 12.11
CA ALA A 170 -3.13 6.70 12.90
C ALA A 170 -2.84 8.03 12.17
N THR A 171 -2.54 7.97 10.87
CA THR A 171 -2.32 9.17 10.05
C THR A 171 -3.55 10.07 10.00
N VAL A 172 -4.76 9.51 9.84
CA VAL A 172 -6.00 10.27 9.87
C VAL A 172 -6.19 10.94 11.23
N VAL A 173 -5.99 10.21 12.34
CA VAL A 173 -6.09 10.76 13.70
C VAL A 173 -5.11 11.92 13.89
N GLY A 174 -3.86 11.78 13.45
CA GLY A 174 -2.88 12.86 13.47
C GLY A 174 -3.30 14.08 12.64
N GLY A 175 -3.87 13.85 11.45
CA GLY A 175 -4.42 14.91 10.60
C GLY A 175 -5.60 15.65 11.24
N ILE A 176 -6.55 14.92 11.86
CA ILE A 176 -7.68 15.50 12.60
C ILE A 176 -7.16 16.38 13.74
N TRP A 177 -6.22 15.85 14.53
CA TRP A 177 -5.69 16.57 15.68
C TRP A 177 -5.01 17.88 15.28
N ASN A 178 -4.14 17.84 14.25
CA ASN A 178 -3.53 19.04 13.68
C ASN A 178 -4.57 20.04 13.16
N GLY A 179 -5.67 19.55 12.56
CA GLY A 179 -6.79 20.38 12.12
C GLY A 179 -7.52 21.06 13.28
N ILE A 180 -7.71 20.37 14.41
CA ILE A 180 -8.31 20.94 15.63
C ILE A 180 -7.40 22.02 16.21
N SER A 181 -6.09 21.77 16.32
CA SER A 181 -5.13 22.77 16.79
C SER A 181 -5.15 24.02 15.89
N TRP A 182 -5.24 23.84 14.57
CA TRP A 182 -5.41 24.94 13.63
C TRP A 182 -6.72 25.71 13.85
N LEU A 183 -7.85 25.01 14.01
CA LEU A 183 -9.16 25.65 14.23
C LEU A 183 -9.16 26.52 15.49
N ASN A 184 -8.62 26.00 16.59
CA ASN A 184 -8.53 26.71 17.87
C ASN A 184 -7.67 27.97 17.74
N ALA A 185 -6.47 27.86 17.16
CA ALA A 185 -5.61 29.01 16.92
C ALA A 185 -6.26 30.03 15.97
N ASN A 186 -6.97 29.58 14.94
CA ASN A 186 -7.65 30.44 13.99
C ASN A 186 -8.84 31.19 14.61
N SER A 187 -9.61 30.56 15.49
CA SER A 187 -10.72 31.22 16.19
C SER A 187 -10.23 32.36 17.07
N GLU A 188 -9.10 32.17 17.74
CA GLU A 188 -8.51 33.19 18.62
C GLU A 188 -8.00 34.40 17.85
N ILE A 189 -7.29 34.16 16.74
CA ILE A 189 -6.85 35.23 15.85
C ILE A 189 -8.07 35.99 15.30
N SER A 190 -9.13 35.27 14.92
CA SER A 190 -10.38 35.87 14.46
C SER A 190 -11.03 36.75 15.54
N ASP A 191 -11.09 36.29 16.79
CA ASP A 191 -11.71 37.05 17.87
C ASP A 191 -10.85 38.26 18.28
N ALA A 192 -9.53 38.14 18.23
CA ALA A 192 -8.61 39.27 18.38
C ALA A 192 -8.83 40.34 17.28
N GLN A 193 -8.95 39.91 16.02
CA GLN A 193 -9.27 40.80 14.89
C GLN A 193 -10.62 41.51 15.08
N LYS A 194 -11.66 40.78 15.52
CA LYS A 194 -12.98 41.38 15.81
C LYS A 194 -12.89 42.41 16.93
N THR A 195 -12.20 42.09 18.01
CA THR A 195 -12.04 42.98 19.17
C THR A 195 -11.34 44.28 18.77
N ILE A 196 -10.27 44.19 17.97
CA ILE A 196 -9.55 45.37 17.46
C ILE A 196 -10.44 46.19 16.53
N LYS A 197 -11.20 45.53 15.64
CA LYS A 197 -12.13 46.22 14.73
C LYS A 197 -13.23 46.95 15.50
N GLN A 198 -13.77 46.33 16.56
CA GLN A 198 -14.74 46.94 17.45
C GLN A 198 -14.13 48.14 18.19
N ALA A 199 -12.94 47.99 18.78
CA ALA A 199 -12.25 49.08 19.46
C ALA A 199 -11.98 50.28 18.53
N LYS A 200 -11.56 50.03 17.28
CA LYS A 200 -11.35 51.09 16.27
C LYS A 200 -12.64 51.82 15.90
N THR A 201 -13.77 51.12 15.94
CA THR A 201 -15.09 51.71 15.66
C THR A 201 -15.59 52.55 16.85
N SER A 202 -15.36 52.09 18.08
CA SER A 202 -15.85 52.75 19.30
C SER A 202 -15.01 53.96 19.75
N TYR A 203 -13.70 53.97 19.54
CA TYR A 203 -12.79 55.01 20.05
C TYR A 203 -12.22 55.92 18.95
N GLY A 204 -12.71 55.78 17.71
CA GLY A 204 -12.08 56.38 16.54
C GLY A 204 -10.73 55.73 16.20
N SER A 205 -10.10 56.16 15.11
CA SER A 205 -8.77 55.69 14.75
C SER A 205 -7.75 56.23 15.76
N LEU A 206 -7.54 55.51 16.88
CA LEU A 206 -6.37 55.68 17.73
C LEU A 206 -5.13 55.73 16.80
N GLY A 207 -4.23 56.69 17.02
CA GLY A 207 -3.20 57.15 16.07
C GLY A 207 -2.16 56.13 15.59
N GLY A 208 -2.38 54.83 15.77
CA GLY A 208 -1.63 53.75 15.13
C GLY A 208 -2.57 52.73 14.49
N SER A 209 -2.22 52.22 13.31
CA SER A 209 -2.86 51.03 12.75
C SER A 209 -2.45 49.81 13.57
N PHE A 210 -3.38 49.27 14.34
CA PHE A 210 -3.24 47.98 15.02
C PHE A 210 -3.84 46.92 14.10
N GLU A 211 -3.00 46.01 13.62
CA GLU A 211 -3.43 44.94 12.73
C GLU A 211 -2.91 43.59 13.24
N VAL A 212 -3.80 42.61 13.27
CA VAL A 212 -3.46 41.22 13.58
C VAL A 212 -3.72 40.41 12.32
N SER A 213 -2.73 39.66 11.86
CA SER A 213 -2.80 38.83 10.68
C SER A 213 -2.31 37.42 10.95
N ARG A 214 -2.77 36.47 10.13
CA ARG A 214 -2.34 35.07 10.18
C ARG A 214 -0.98 34.96 9.51
N GLY A 215 -0.03 34.33 10.17
CA GLY A 215 1.28 34.04 9.60
C GLY A 215 1.25 32.82 8.68
N VAL A 216 2.34 32.61 7.95
CA VAL A 216 2.50 31.51 6.98
C VAL A 216 2.39 30.13 7.64
N GLY A 217 2.83 29.99 8.89
CA GLY A 217 2.74 28.75 9.65
C GLY A 217 1.31 28.25 9.81
N MET A 218 0.34 29.15 9.98
CA MET A 218 -1.09 28.78 10.05
C MET A 218 -1.59 28.14 8.76
N TYR A 219 -1.19 28.67 7.60
CA TYR A 219 -1.64 28.13 6.31
C TYR A 219 -0.97 26.78 6.01
N LEU A 220 0.32 26.65 6.29
CA LEU A 220 1.04 25.39 6.10
C LEU A 220 0.53 24.29 7.00
N LEU A 221 0.17 24.60 8.26
CA LEU A 221 -0.42 23.63 9.18
C LEU A 221 -1.76 23.11 8.67
N LEU A 222 -2.63 24.00 8.16
CA LEU A 222 -3.91 23.60 7.56
C LEU A 222 -3.70 22.69 6.35
N ILE A 223 -2.80 23.09 5.44
CA ILE A 223 -2.47 22.30 4.25
C ILE A 223 -1.95 20.92 4.67
N ALA A 224 -1.03 20.86 5.64
CA ALA A 224 -0.49 19.61 6.13
C ALA A 224 -1.59 18.73 6.77
N ALA A 225 -2.48 19.30 7.58
CA ALA A 225 -3.60 18.57 8.17
C ALA A 225 -4.52 17.95 7.10
N LEU A 226 -4.90 18.72 6.07
CA LEU A 226 -5.74 18.24 4.97
C LEU A 226 -5.03 17.15 4.14
N LEU A 227 -3.75 17.32 3.87
CA LEU A 227 -2.96 16.31 3.16
C LEU A 227 -2.77 15.03 3.97
N LEU A 228 -2.61 15.11 5.30
CA LEU A 228 -2.58 13.95 6.18
C LEU A 228 -3.91 13.20 6.18
N LEU A 229 -5.05 13.92 6.20
CA LEU A 229 -6.37 13.30 6.09
C LEU A 229 -6.52 12.57 4.75
N ALA A 230 -6.17 13.21 3.64
CA ALA A 230 -6.25 12.62 2.31
C ALA A 230 -5.32 11.39 2.16
N CYS A 231 -4.06 11.51 2.60
CA CYS A 231 -3.08 10.43 2.54
C CYS A 231 -3.42 9.28 3.49
N GLY A 232 -3.94 9.58 4.68
CA GLY A 232 -4.42 8.57 5.63
C GLY A 232 -5.60 7.78 5.06
N ALA A 233 -6.60 8.45 4.46
CA ALA A 233 -7.71 7.79 3.78
C ALA A 233 -7.23 6.93 2.60
N ALA A 234 -6.30 7.44 1.80
CA ALA A 234 -5.63 6.71 0.73
C ALA A 234 -4.92 5.45 1.24
N MET A 235 -4.19 5.55 2.35
CA MET A 235 -3.50 4.42 2.96
C MET A 235 -4.48 3.37 3.51
N ILE A 236 -5.61 3.81 4.10
CA ILE A 236 -6.69 2.90 4.52
C ILE A 236 -7.24 2.13 3.31
N VAL A 237 -7.52 2.81 2.20
CA VAL A 237 -7.97 2.15 0.95
C VAL A 237 -6.92 1.17 0.45
N ALA A 238 -5.65 1.53 0.44
CA ALA A 238 -4.57 0.62 0.06
C ALA A 238 -4.47 -0.60 1.00
N GLY A 239 -4.62 -0.39 2.31
CA GLY A 239 -4.67 -1.46 3.31
C GLY A 239 -5.85 -2.40 3.06
N LEU A 240 -7.05 -1.89 2.80
CA LEU A 240 -8.22 -2.71 2.49
C LEU A 240 -8.04 -3.56 1.21
N ARG A 241 -7.24 -3.09 0.25
CA ARG A 241 -6.86 -3.87 -0.95
C ARG A 241 -5.88 -5.01 -0.64
N LEU A 242 -5.08 -4.87 0.41
CA LEU A 242 -4.16 -5.91 0.91
C LEU A 242 -4.85 -6.94 1.80
N ARG A 243 -6.15 -6.78 2.08
CA ARG A 243 -6.91 -7.72 2.91
C ARG A 243 -6.79 -9.12 2.29
N PRO A 244 -6.19 -10.10 3.00
CA PRO A 244 -6.22 -11.47 2.51
C PRO A 244 -7.69 -11.86 2.36
N GLY A 245 -8.05 -12.41 1.19
CA GLY A 245 -9.41 -12.88 0.94
C GLY A 245 -9.87 -13.76 2.09
N ALA A 246 -11.11 -13.57 2.54
CA ALA A 246 -11.71 -14.38 3.60
C ALA A 246 -11.85 -15.83 3.10
N GLY A 247 -10.77 -16.57 3.18
CA GLY A 247 -10.68 -18.00 2.90
C GLY A 247 -10.01 -18.62 4.11
N ILE A 248 -10.86 -19.09 5.03
CA ILE A 248 -10.59 -20.05 6.10
C ILE A 248 -9.56 -19.56 7.12
N ALA A 249 -10.00 -19.44 8.38
CA ALA A 249 -9.11 -19.42 9.53
C ALA A 249 -8.00 -20.45 9.30
N LYS A 250 -6.75 -19.98 9.28
CA LYS A 250 -5.60 -20.87 9.46
C LYS A 250 -5.86 -21.52 10.80
N ALA A 251 -6.36 -22.75 10.78
CA ALA A 251 -6.47 -23.56 11.98
C ALA A 251 -5.10 -23.47 12.64
N ALA A 252 -5.11 -23.10 13.91
CA ALA A 252 -3.96 -23.25 14.78
C ALA A 252 -3.61 -24.74 14.80
N SER A 253 -2.81 -25.21 13.84
CA SER A 253 -2.17 -26.51 13.91
C SER A 253 -1.04 -26.35 14.90
N GLY A 254 -1.27 -26.84 16.11
CA GLY A 254 -0.36 -26.77 17.24
C GLY A 254 1.04 -27.22 16.88
N TYR A 255 2.01 -26.44 17.34
CA TYR A 255 3.36 -26.91 17.55
C TYR A 255 3.35 -27.86 18.76
N GLY A 256 3.67 -29.14 18.53
CA GLY A 256 3.94 -30.09 19.62
C GLY A 256 3.55 -31.53 19.32
N GLY A 257 4.27 -32.20 18.40
CA GLY A 257 4.15 -33.64 18.22
C GLY A 257 5.34 -34.18 17.43
N HIS A 258 6.16 -35.00 18.07
CA HIS A 258 7.43 -35.54 17.58
C HIS A 258 7.31 -36.40 16.31
N PRO A 259 8.37 -36.49 15.47
CA PRO A 259 8.38 -37.39 14.32
C PRO A 259 8.78 -38.81 14.74
N GLY A 260 7.81 -39.73 14.74
CA GLY A 260 8.03 -41.17 14.74
C GLY A 260 8.10 -41.68 13.31
N ALA A 261 9.23 -42.27 12.94
CA ALA A 261 9.49 -42.87 11.64
C ALA A 261 8.62 -44.12 11.41
N HIS A 262 8.11 -44.31 10.19
CA HIS A 262 7.67 -45.62 9.72
C HIS A 262 8.20 -45.91 8.31
N MET A 263 8.85 -47.07 8.24
CA MET A 263 9.57 -47.73 7.14
C MET A 263 8.64 -48.27 6.02
N PRO A 264 9.20 -48.78 4.90
CA PRO A 264 8.59 -48.68 3.58
C PRO A 264 7.79 -49.90 3.10
N THR A 265 6.85 -49.59 2.20
CA THR A 265 6.24 -50.36 1.07
C THR A 265 6.29 -51.89 1.02
N GLY A 266 5.10 -52.51 0.96
CA GLY A 266 4.82 -53.84 0.39
C GLY A 266 3.48 -53.83 -0.38
N PRO A 267 3.22 -54.76 -1.32
CA PRO A 267 2.34 -54.53 -2.48
C PRO A 267 0.86 -54.86 -2.26
N GLN A 268 0.05 -54.24 -3.12
CA GLN A 268 -1.41 -54.25 -3.21
C GLN A 268 -2.06 -55.66 -3.27
N THR A 269 -3.18 -55.84 -2.57
CA THR A 269 -4.24 -56.77 -2.93
C THR A 269 -5.63 -56.17 -2.69
N GLU A 270 -6.53 -56.53 -3.60
CA GLU A 270 -7.84 -55.97 -3.96
C GLU A 270 -8.99 -56.20 -2.97
N PRO A 271 -10.16 -55.53 -3.18
CA PRO A 271 -11.25 -55.42 -2.23
C PRO A 271 -12.23 -56.60 -2.27
N GLY A 272 -12.60 -57.11 -1.10
CA GLY A 272 -13.73 -58.03 -0.99
C GLY A 272 -13.86 -58.70 0.37
N VAL A 273 -15.11 -58.82 0.81
CA VAL A 273 -15.62 -59.80 1.79
C VAL A 273 -15.38 -59.48 3.27
N GLN A 274 -16.40 -58.93 3.94
CA GLN A 274 -16.66 -59.26 5.35
C GLN A 274 -17.21 -60.69 5.42
N PRO A 275 -16.79 -61.49 6.42
CA PRO A 275 -17.75 -61.77 7.50
C PRO A 275 -17.14 -61.90 8.91
N SER A 276 -17.86 -61.27 9.85
CA SER A 276 -18.32 -61.72 11.18
C SER A 276 -17.40 -62.36 12.26
N PRO A 277 -17.75 -62.15 13.55
CA PRO A 277 -16.92 -62.44 14.72
C PRO A 277 -17.14 -63.87 15.25
N TYR A 278 -16.35 -64.25 16.27
CA TYR A 278 -16.34 -65.51 17.05
C TYR A 278 -15.36 -66.61 16.58
N GLN A 279 -14.20 -66.67 17.23
CA GLN A 279 -13.50 -67.87 17.72
C GLN A 279 -12.32 -67.38 18.59
N GLN A 280 -12.49 -67.22 19.91
CA GLN A 280 -12.24 -68.21 20.96
C GLN A 280 -10.92 -69.01 20.79
N GLN A 281 -10.06 -68.90 21.82
CA GLN A 281 -9.27 -69.98 22.47
C GLN A 281 -7.75 -69.71 22.60
N ASP A 282 -7.34 -69.24 23.80
CA ASP A 282 -6.04 -69.52 24.46
C ASP A 282 -5.90 -71.04 24.75
N PRO A 283 -4.74 -71.63 25.18
CA PRO A 283 -3.35 -71.14 25.33
C PRO A 283 -2.25 -72.15 24.86
N ASN A 284 -0.96 -71.74 24.95
CA ASN A 284 0.30 -72.49 25.18
C ASN A 284 0.54 -73.93 24.68
N TYR A 285 1.65 -74.13 23.95
CA TYR A 285 2.57 -75.29 23.91
C TYR A 285 3.88 -74.78 23.23
N GLN A 286 5.13 -74.96 23.67
CA GLN A 286 5.83 -75.73 24.72
C GLN A 286 7.06 -74.92 25.16
#